data_AF-A0A497GP90-F1
#
_entry.id   AF-A0A497GP90-F1
#
_cell.length_a   1.000
_cell.length_b   1.000
_cell.length_c   1.000
_cell.angle_alpha   90.00
_cell.angle_beta   90.00
_cell.angle_gamma   90.00
#
_symmetry.space_group_name_H-M   'P 1'
#
loop_
_entity.id
_entity.type
_entity.pdbx_description
1 polymer ?
#
loop_
_entity_poly.entity_id
_entity_poly.type
_entity_poly.pdbx_seq_one_letter_code
_entity_poly.pdbx_strand_id
1 'polypeptide(L)'
;MMEIVLDIETTGVNPCYSKIVSIGILEVGKDTARVWMGDEKEILLILGNYIDSVLRDHSLSDIILIGWRIEDFDIPFLQIRGLLHGIDFTCLDRLKTVDLNTDFCLPVDMHSRDVAFMLGIETASESGASIPLYYATGKKELIKEHNMKDLYMIRDIWLHVKNVWKYRYGEDRL
;
A
#
# COMPACT_ATOMS: atom_id res chain seq x y z
N MET A 1 -8.06 -8.59 -15.15
CA MET A 1 -7.45 -8.56 -13.82
C MET A 1 -6.61 -7.32 -13.68
N MET A 2 -6.89 -6.52 -12.66
CA MET A 2 -6.26 -5.26 -12.35
C MET A 2 -5.46 -5.46 -11.06
N GLU A 3 -4.14 -5.28 -11.16
CA GLU A 3 -3.21 -5.41 -10.04
C GLU A 3 -2.82 -4.02 -9.57
N ILE A 4 -3.11 -3.72 -8.31
CA ILE A 4 -2.89 -2.40 -7.71
C ILE A 4 -2.01 -2.58 -6.48
N VAL A 5 -0.85 -1.93 -6.50
CA VAL A 5 -0.03 -1.75 -5.30
C VAL A 5 -0.60 -0.59 -4.49
N LEU A 6 -0.79 -0.82 -3.19
CA LEU A 6 -1.26 0.17 -2.21
C LEU A 6 -0.24 0.28 -1.08
N ASP A 7 0.02 1.51 -0.66
CA ASP A 7 0.85 1.82 0.52
C ASP A 7 0.36 3.11 1.19
N ILE A 8 0.39 3.15 2.53
CA ILE A 8 0.08 4.35 3.31
C ILE A 8 1.25 4.79 4.18
N GLU A 9 1.40 6.11 4.34
CA GLU A 9 2.32 6.67 5.33
C GLU A 9 1.55 7.23 6.50
N THR A 10 2.05 6.97 7.71
CA THR A 10 1.36 7.33 8.95
C THR A 10 2.28 8.03 9.93
N THR A 11 1.71 8.85 10.82
CA THR A 11 2.49 9.49 11.91
C THR A 11 2.84 8.53 13.05
N GLY A 12 2.47 7.25 12.94
CA GLY A 12 2.73 6.21 13.92
C GLY A 12 1.84 4.99 13.68
N VAL A 13 2.11 3.90 14.38
CA VAL A 13 1.55 2.58 14.06
C VAL A 13 0.13 2.33 14.58
N ASN A 14 -0.42 3.22 15.42
CA ASN A 14 -1.73 3.01 16.02
C ASN A 14 -2.79 3.94 15.41
N PRO A 15 -3.79 3.40 14.68
CA PRO A 15 -4.77 4.22 13.96
C PRO A 15 -5.71 5.02 14.88
N CYS A 16 -5.81 4.67 16.17
CA CYS A 16 -6.63 5.42 17.12
C CYS A 16 -6.06 6.81 17.43
N TYR A 17 -4.74 6.99 17.35
CA TYR A 17 -4.09 8.25 17.75
C TYR A 17 -3.16 8.83 16.67
N SER A 18 -2.76 8.02 15.70
CA SER A 18 -1.96 8.45 14.55
C SER A 18 -2.85 8.85 13.37
N LYS A 19 -2.24 9.52 12.39
CA LYS A 19 -2.91 10.00 11.17
C LYS A 19 -2.27 9.40 9.93
N ILE A 20 -3.05 9.24 8.87
CA ILE A 20 -2.55 9.04 7.52
C ILE A 20 -2.08 10.38 6.97
N VAL A 21 -0.88 10.40 6.41
CA VAL A 21 -0.23 11.61 5.86
C VAL A 21 0.08 11.50 4.37
N SER A 22 0.12 10.27 3.85
CA SER A 22 0.22 9.97 2.42
C SER A 22 -0.54 8.69 2.10
N ILE A 23 -1.16 8.65 0.93
CA ILE A 23 -1.74 7.43 0.35
C ILE A 23 -1.17 7.29 -1.06
N GLY A 24 -0.64 6.11 -1.33
CA GLY A 24 -0.01 5.75 -2.58
C GLY A 24 -0.75 4.64 -3.30
N ILE A 25 -0.95 4.79 -4.61
CA ILE A 25 -1.43 3.70 -5.47
C ILE A 25 -0.59 3.59 -6.75
N LEU A 26 -0.34 2.36 -7.19
CA LEU A 26 0.35 2.07 -8.44
C LEU A 26 -0.28 0.85 -9.12
N GLU A 27 -0.90 1.06 -10.27
CA GLU A 27 -1.35 -0.05 -11.11
C GLU A 27 -0.11 -0.72 -11.73
N VAL A 28 0.07 -2.04 -11.57
CA VAL A 28 1.32 -2.75 -11.94
C VAL A 28 1.69 -2.57 -13.41
N GLY A 29 0.69 -2.41 -14.30
CA GLY A 29 0.90 -2.16 -15.73
C GLY A 29 1.15 -0.70 -16.12
N LYS A 30 1.28 0.23 -15.15
CA LYS A 30 1.53 1.65 -15.38
C LYS A 30 2.87 2.07 -14.80
N ASP A 31 3.48 3.06 -15.44
CA ASP A 31 4.80 3.58 -15.02
C ASP A 31 4.71 4.68 -13.95
N THR A 32 3.51 5.19 -13.67
CA THR A 32 3.33 6.36 -12.81
C THR A 32 2.48 6.02 -11.59
N ALA A 33 3.09 6.09 -10.41
CA ALA A 33 2.39 6.06 -9.14
C ALA A 33 1.58 7.35 -8.92
N ARG A 34 0.42 7.22 -8.29
CA ARG A 34 -0.34 8.35 -7.76
C ARG A 34 -0.13 8.40 -6.25
N VAL A 35 0.44 9.50 -5.78
CA VAL A 35 0.67 9.74 -4.34
C VAL A 35 -0.08 11.00 -3.94
N TRP A 36 -1.01 10.85 -3.00
CA TRP A 36 -1.81 11.95 -2.47
C TRP A 36 -1.32 12.33 -1.08
N MET A 37 -1.11 13.64 -0.88
CA MET A 37 -0.77 14.23 0.40
C MET A 37 -1.66 15.44 0.65
N GLY A 38 -1.98 15.71 1.92
CA GLY A 38 -2.85 16.82 2.27
C GLY A 38 -3.41 16.69 3.68
N ASP A 39 -4.56 17.30 3.90
CA ASP A 39 -5.38 16.96 5.06
C ASP A 39 -5.84 15.50 4.96
N GLU A 40 -5.88 14.80 6.10
CA GLU A 40 -6.21 13.37 6.14
C GLU A 40 -7.59 13.09 5.53
N LYS A 41 -8.59 13.94 5.82
CA LYS A 41 -9.94 13.75 5.28
C LYS A 41 -9.95 13.93 3.77
N GLU A 42 -9.20 14.89 3.25
CA GLU A 42 -9.10 15.15 1.81
C GLU A 42 -8.48 13.97 1.07
N ILE A 43 -7.35 13.44 1.55
CA ILE A 43 -6.70 12.30 0.89
C ILE A 43 -7.52 11.01 0.98
N LEU A 44 -8.25 10.80 2.07
CA LEU A 44 -9.18 9.67 2.19
C LEU A 44 -10.37 9.81 1.22
N LEU A 45 -10.92 11.02 1.05
CA LEU A 45 -11.97 11.26 0.06
C LEU A 45 -11.47 10.99 -1.37
N ILE A 46 -10.24 11.36 -1.69
CA ILE A 46 -9.63 11.07 -2.99
C ILE A 46 -9.51 9.56 -3.20
N LEU A 47 -9.02 8.81 -2.20
CA LEU A 47 -8.94 7.35 -2.26
C LEU A 47 -10.33 6.71 -2.43
N GLY A 48 -11.33 7.16 -1.66
CA GLY A 48 -12.71 6.66 -1.76
C GLY A 48 -13.28 6.86 -3.17
N ASN A 49 -13.15 8.05 -3.73
CA ASN A 49 -13.57 8.34 -5.10
C ASN A 49 -12.84 7.49 -6.14
N TYR A 50 -11.55 7.20 -5.92
CA TYR A 50 -10.77 6.32 -6.77
C TYR A 50 -11.32 4.88 -6.73
N ILE A 51 -11.53 4.33 -5.53
CA ILE A 51 -12.08 2.99 -5.32
C ILE A 51 -13.46 2.88 -5.97
N ASP A 52 -14.35 3.85 -5.72
CA ASP A 52 -15.68 3.89 -6.33
C ASP A 52 -15.60 3.90 -7.87
N SER A 53 -14.60 4.59 -8.44
CA SER A 53 -14.39 4.57 -9.89
C SER A 53 -13.93 3.22 -10.39
N VAL A 54 -12.99 2.57 -9.70
CA VAL A 54 -12.51 1.24 -10.09
C VAL A 54 -13.66 0.23 -10.00
N LEU A 55 -14.47 0.29 -8.95
CA LEU A 55 -15.60 -0.63 -8.73
C LEU A 55 -16.79 -0.41 -9.67
N ARG A 56 -16.87 0.75 -10.35
CA ARG A 56 -17.84 0.97 -11.44
C ARG A 56 -17.46 0.21 -12.71
N ASP A 57 -16.15 0.11 -12.97
CA ASP A 57 -15.62 -0.41 -14.24
C ASP A 57 -15.15 -1.87 -14.13
N HIS A 58 -14.99 -2.39 -12.91
CA HIS A 58 -14.44 -3.72 -12.63
C HIS A 58 -15.22 -4.46 -11.55
N SER A 59 -15.33 -5.79 -11.71
CA SER A 59 -15.85 -6.65 -10.65
C SER A 59 -14.81 -6.80 -9.54
N LEU A 60 -15.25 -6.99 -8.29
CA LEU A 60 -14.36 -7.24 -7.13
C LEU A 60 -13.38 -8.39 -7.38
N SER A 61 -13.83 -9.45 -8.07
CA SER A 61 -13.01 -10.62 -8.41
C SER A 61 -11.89 -10.35 -9.41
N ASP A 62 -11.95 -9.22 -10.12
CA ASP A 62 -10.98 -8.82 -11.13
C ASP A 62 -9.92 -7.87 -10.58
N ILE A 63 -9.98 -7.51 -9.29
CA ILE A 63 -9.08 -6.54 -8.66
C ILE A 63 -8.26 -7.26 -7.59
N ILE A 64 -6.94 -7.05 -7.64
CA ILE A 64 -5.99 -7.54 -6.65
C ILE A 64 -5.28 -6.33 -6.03
N LEU A 65 -5.36 -6.24 -4.71
CA LEU A 65 -4.54 -5.32 -3.91
C LEU A 65 -3.26 -6.02 -3.48
N ILE A 66 -2.13 -5.38 -3.74
CA ILE A 66 -0.80 -5.88 -3.42
C ILE A 66 -0.16 -4.90 -2.45
N GLY A 67 0.47 -5.40 -1.40
CA GLY A 67 1.21 -4.55 -0.48
C GLY A 67 2.12 -5.34 0.44
N TRP A 68 2.74 -4.64 1.38
CA TRP A 68 3.60 -5.23 2.39
C TRP A 68 2.92 -5.15 3.75
N ARG A 69 2.49 -6.29 4.32
CA ARG A 69 1.66 -6.32 5.53
C ARG A 69 0.34 -5.58 5.37
N ILE A 70 -0.18 -5.54 4.16
CA ILE A 70 -1.38 -4.79 3.77
C ILE A 70 -2.63 -5.23 4.52
N GLU A 71 -2.73 -6.53 4.84
CA GLU A 71 -3.88 -7.11 5.56
C GLU A 71 -3.85 -6.76 7.05
N ASP A 72 -2.65 -6.66 7.64
CA ASP A 72 -2.45 -6.43 9.07
C ASP A 72 -2.28 -4.94 9.42
N PHE A 73 -1.97 -4.09 8.43
CA PHE A 73 -1.66 -2.69 8.65
C PHE A 73 -2.51 -1.75 7.80
N ASP A 74 -2.22 -1.63 6.50
CA ASP A 74 -2.80 -0.60 5.63
C ASP A 74 -4.32 -0.64 5.58
N ILE A 75 -4.93 -1.81 5.33
CA ILE A 75 -6.39 -1.96 5.22
C ILE A 75 -7.06 -1.65 6.56
N PRO A 76 -6.69 -2.27 7.70
CA PRO A 76 -7.26 -1.91 9.00
C PRO A 76 -7.09 -0.42 9.35
N PHE A 77 -5.93 0.17 9.03
CA PHE A 77 -5.66 1.57 9.32
C PHE A 77 -6.58 2.48 8.49
N LEU A 78 -6.72 2.21 7.18
CA LEU A 78 -7.62 2.91 6.28
C LEU A 78 -9.07 2.82 6.76
N GLN A 79 -9.53 1.65 7.16
CA GLN A 79 -10.89 1.46 7.66
C GLN A 79 -11.15 2.27 8.92
N ILE A 80 -10.26 2.20 9.92
CA ILE A 80 -10.42 2.93 11.17
C ILE A 80 -10.39 4.45 10.93
N ARG A 81 -9.42 4.94 10.16
CA ARG A 81 -9.31 6.38 9.87
C ARG A 81 -10.43 6.87 8.96
N GLY A 82 -10.85 6.08 7.98
CA GLY A 82 -12.01 6.35 7.15
C GLY A 82 -13.27 6.52 7.98
N LEU A 83 -13.55 5.58 8.89
CA LEU A 83 -14.72 5.64 9.77
C LEU A 83 -14.73 6.91 10.63
N LEU A 84 -13.57 7.34 11.16
CA LEU A 84 -13.45 8.60 11.91
C LEU A 84 -13.81 9.85 11.09
N HIS A 85 -13.67 9.78 9.76
CA HIS A 85 -13.99 10.85 8.83
C HIS A 85 -15.31 10.66 8.08
N GLY A 86 -16.06 9.60 8.38
CA GLY A 86 -17.33 9.26 7.73
C GLY A 86 -17.19 8.66 6.32
N ILE A 87 -16.08 7.96 6.06
CA ILE A 87 -15.75 7.32 4.78
C ILE A 87 -15.64 5.81 5.01
N ASP A 88 -16.35 5.01 4.21
CA ASP A 88 -16.43 3.55 4.37
C ASP A 88 -15.44 2.83 3.44
N PHE A 89 -14.41 2.19 4.03
CA PHE A 89 -13.45 1.34 3.32
C PHE A 89 -13.62 -0.15 3.60
N THR A 90 -14.76 -0.60 4.14
CA THR A 90 -15.05 -2.04 4.35
C THR A 90 -15.09 -2.83 3.03
N CYS A 91 -15.22 -2.14 1.89
CA CYS A 91 -15.11 -2.77 0.59
C CYS A 91 -13.75 -3.42 0.33
N LEU A 92 -12.68 -2.94 0.98
CA LEU A 92 -11.32 -3.45 0.80
C LEU A 92 -11.18 -4.91 1.25
N ASP A 93 -11.91 -5.34 2.29
CA ASP A 93 -11.90 -6.73 2.79
C ASP A 93 -12.48 -7.75 1.79
N ARG A 94 -13.17 -7.26 0.76
CA ARG A 94 -13.79 -8.10 -0.28
C ARG A 94 -12.93 -8.23 -1.52
N LEU A 95 -11.82 -7.49 -1.60
CA LEU A 95 -10.87 -7.56 -2.70
C LEU A 95 -9.94 -8.74 -2.49
N LYS A 96 -9.41 -9.30 -3.59
CA LYS A 96 -8.29 -10.22 -3.48
C LYS A 96 -7.07 -9.45 -3.01
N THR A 97 -6.31 -10.04 -2.10
CA THR A 97 -5.10 -9.46 -1.53
C THR A 97 -3.91 -10.36 -1.81
N VAL A 98 -2.77 -9.72 -2.06
CA VAL A 98 -1.44 -10.34 -2.05
C VAL A 98 -0.63 -9.58 -1.01
N ASP A 99 -0.47 -10.19 0.16
CA ASP A 99 0.38 -9.66 1.20
C ASP A 99 1.78 -10.26 1.07
N LEU A 100 2.72 -9.50 0.52
CA LEU A 100 4.06 -9.99 0.21
C LEU A 100 4.85 -10.43 1.45
N ASN A 101 4.49 -9.98 2.65
CA ASN A 101 5.13 -10.45 3.87
C ASN A 101 4.52 -11.80 4.31
N THR A 102 3.20 -11.82 4.46
CA THR A 102 2.46 -12.97 5.01
C THR A 102 2.42 -14.16 4.05
N ASP A 103 2.19 -13.91 2.75
CA ASP A 103 2.07 -14.97 1.73
C ASP A 103 3.37 -15.74 1.51
N PHE A 104 4.51 -15.09 1.77
CA PHE A 104 5.83 -15.72 1.70
C PHE A 104 6.34 -16.19 3.06
N CYS A 105 5.53 -16.05 4.13
CA CYS A 105 5.86 -16.44 5.50
C CYS A 105 7.19 -15.84 5.97
N LEU A 106 7.43 -14.58 5.63
CA LEU A 106 8.65 -13.88 6.00
C LEU A 106 8.64 -13.54 7.50
N PRO A 107 9.81 -13.44 8.14
CA PRO A 107 9.90 -12.99 9.53
C PRO A 107 9.25 -11.61 9.72
N VAL A 108 8.64 -11.40 10.90
CA VAL A 108 7.92 -10.15 11.22
C VAL A 108 8.85 -8.93 11.23
N ASP A 109 10.12 -9.14 11.55
CA ASP A 109 11.18 -8.14 11.54
C ASP A 109 11.83 -7.93 10.16
N MET A 110 11.48 -8.74 9.16
CA MET A 110 11.92 -8.53 7.79
C MET A 110 11.12 -7.39 7.17
N HIS A 111 11.82 -6.39 6.64
CA HIS A 111 11.23 -5.28 5.92
C HIS A 111 11.24 -5.53 4.41
N SER A 112 10.36 -4.84 3.68
CA SER A 112 10.31 -4.88 2.20
C SER A 112 11.66 -4.54 1.58
N ARG A 113 12.41 -3.59 2.18
CA ARG A 113 13.76 -3.21 1.77
C ARG A 113 14.78 -4.34 1.89
N ASP A 114 14.66 -5.21 2.89
CA ASP A 114 15.57 -6.36 3.03
C ASP A 114 15.36 -7.36 1.90
N VAL A 115 14.09 -7.59 1.54
CA VAL A 115 13.75 -8.43 0.37
C VAL A 115 14.19 -7.79 -0.93
N ALA A 116 13.91 -6.49 -1.13
CA ALA A 116 14.36 -5.77 -2.31
C ALA A 116 15.89 -5.85 -2.46
N PHE A 117 16.64 -5.67 -1.38
CA PHE A 117 18.10 -5.84 -1.36
C PHE A 117 18.52 -7.24 -1.80
N MET A 118 17.90 -8.30 -1.26
CA MET A 118 18.19 -9.69 -1.65
C MET A 118 17.89 -9.96 -3.14
N LEU A 119 16.91 -9.27 -3.71
CA LEU A 119 16.51 -9.41 -5.12
C LEU A 119 17.30 -8.48 -6.07
N GLY A 120 18.21 -7.66 -5.55
CA GLY A 120 18.96 -6.68 -6.34
C GLY A 120 18.10 -5.52 -6.87
N ILE A 121 16.99 -5.21 -6.20
CA ILE A 121 16.06 -4.12 -6.52
C ILE A 121 16.53 -2.85 -5.81
N GLU A 122 16.44 -1.71 -6.49
CA GLU A 122 16.80 -0.42 -5.91
C GLU A 122 15.90 -0.09 -4.72
N THR A 123 16.51 0.20 -3.57
CA THR A 123 15.80 0.51 -2.33
C THR A 123 15.77 2.00 -2.05
N ALA A 124 14.71 2.48 -1.41
CA ALA A 124 14.75 3.79 -0.76
C ALA A 124 15.91 3.85 0.25
N SER A 125 16.64 4.97 0.26
CA SER A 125 17.75 5.20 1.19
C SER A 125 17.29 5.45 2.63
N GLU A 126 16.02 5.81 2.82
CA GLU A 126 15.46 6.23 4.10
C GLU A 126 14.42 5.25 4.62
N SER A 127 14.20 5.27 5.93
CA SER A 127 13.29 4.36 6.63
C SER A 127 11.94 5.02 6.89
N GLY A 128 10.85 4.25 6.81
CA GLY A 128 9.50 4.67 7.23
C GLY A 128 9.45 5.14 8.69
N ALA A 129 10.40 4.73 9.53
CA ALA A 129 10.57 5.25 10.89
C ALA A 129 10.84 6.78 10.95
N SER A 130 11.27 7.39 9.84
CA SER A 130 11.50 8.83 9.73
C SER A 130 10.23 9.63 9.42
N ILE A 131 9.15 8.99 8.98
CA ILE A 131 7.91 9.65 8.54
C ILE A 131 7.29 10.54 9.63
N PRO A 132 7.18 10.12 10.91
CA PRO A 132 6.69 10.99 11.97
C PRO A 132 7.53 12.26 12.14
N LEU A 133 8.86 12.15 11.99
CA LEU A 133 9.78 13.28 12.07
C LEU A 133 9.61 14.22 10.87
N TYR A 134 9.46 13.68 9.65
CA TYR A 134 9.22 14.48 8.45
C TYR A 134 7.90 15.23 8.52
N TYR A 135 6.86 14.58 9.02
CA TYR A 135 5.58 15.24 9.26
C TYR A 135 5.73 16.38 10.28
N ALA A 136 6.35 16.10 11.43
CA ALA A 136 6.54 17.10 12.49
C ALA A 136 7.41 18.30 12.05
N THR A 137 8.35 18.09 11.14
CA THR A 137 9.25 19.13 10.61
C THR A 137 8.77 19.74 9.29
N GLY A 138 7.57 19.40 8.82
CA GLY A 138 6.99 19.97 7.60
C GLY A 138 7.66 19.52 6.30
N LYS A 139 8.47 18.46 6.32
CA LYS A 139 9.20 17.92 5.17
C LYS A 139 8.30 17.01 4.32
N LYS A 140 7.20 17.58 3.81
CA LYS A 140 6.18 16.84 3.05
C LYS A 140 6.73 16.14 1.81
N GLU A 141 7.63 16.78 1.06
CA GLU A 141 8.20 16.18 -0.14
C GLU A 141 8.97 14.88 0.14
N LEU A 142 9.63 14.77 1.30
CA LEU A 142 10.31 13.53 1.68
C LEU A 142 9.32 12.39 1.95
N ILE A 143 8.15 12.70 2.53
CA ILE A 143 7.09 11.70 2.74
C ILE A 143 6.56 11.21 1.39
N LYS A 144 6.31 12.14 0.46
CA LYS A 144 5.85 11.80 -0.89
C LYS A 144 6.86 10.94 -1.65
N GLU A 145 8.13 11.34 -1.60
CA GLU A 145 9.22 10.60 -2.25
C GLU A 145 9.40 9.21 -1.64
N HIS A 146 9.27 9.08 -0.32
CA HIS A 146 9.35 7.80 0.38
C HIS A 146 8.23 6.85 -0.07
N ASN A 147 6.96 7.25 0.07
CA ASN A 147 5.81 6.45 -0.33
C ASN A 147 5.90 6.06 -1.83
N MET A 148 6.29 7.01 -2.69
CA MET A 148 6.46 6.73 -4.12
C MET A 148 7.53 5.66 -4.38
N LYS A 149 8.67 5.71 -3.68
CA LYS A 149 9.73 4.69 -3.81
C LYS A 149 9.26 3.34 -3.27
N ASP A 150 8.50 3.32 -2.19
CA ASP A 150 7.96 2.09 -1.60
C ASP A 150 6.95 1.41 -2.55
N LEU A 151 6.08 2.17 -3.21
CA LEU A 151 5.19 1.62 -4.24
C LEU A 151 5.96 0.94 -5.39
N TYR A 152 7.00 1.59 -5.92
CA TYR A 152 7.80 1.01 -7.00
C TYR A 152 8.57 -0.23 -6.53
N MET A 153 9.16 -0.17 -5.34
CA MET A 153 9.87 -1.29 -4.74
C MET A 153 8.92 -2.49 -4.55
N ILE A 154 7.72 -2.27 -4.00
CA ILE A 154 6.72 -3.32 -3.80
C ILE A 154 6.27 -3.92 -5.14
N ARG A 155 6.03 -3.08 -6.16
CA ARG A 155 5.73 -3.55 -7.53
C ARG A 155 6.86 -4.44 -8.06
N ASP A 156 8.10 -4.02 -7.90
CA ASP A 156 9.24 -4.74 -8.47
C ASP A 156 9.50 -6.06 -7.74
N ILE A 157 9.31 -6.09 -6.40
CA ILE A 157 9.29 -7.34 -5.62
C ILE A 157 8.19 -8.25 -6.17
N TRP A 158 6.97 -7.73 -6.31
CA TRP A 158 5.84 -8.51 -6.83
C TRP A 158 6.14 -9.12 -8.19
N LEU A 159 6.61 -8.31 -9.15
CA LEU A 159 6.96 -8.79 -10.48
C LEU A 159 8.02 -9.89 -10.46
N HIS A 160 8.97 -9.83 -9.53
CA HIS A 160 9.99 -10.86 -9.35
C HIS A 160 9.41 -12.17 -8.80
N VAL A 161 8.54 -12.09 -7.78
CA VAL A 161 8.05 -13.27 -7.04
C VAL A 161 6.71 -13.82 -7.53
N LYS A 162 6.02 -13.11 -8.44
CA LYS A 162 4.68 -13.46 -8.94
C LYS A 162 4.56 -14.89 -9.46
N ASN A 163 5.56 -15.36 -10.18
CA ASN A 163 5.55 -16.74 -10.71
C ASN A 163 5.64 -17.79 -9.59
N VAL A 164 6.40 -17.49 -8.53
CA VAL A 164 6.49 -18.35 -7.33
C VAL A 164 5.16 -18.34 -6.58
N TRP A 165 4.55 -17.16 -6.44
CA TRP A 165 3.23 -17.01 -5.83
C TRP A 165 2.18 -17.83 -6.56
N LYS A 166 2.10 -17.70 -7.89
CA LYS A 166 1.18 -18.48 -8.75
C LYS A 166 1.38 -19.98 -8.58
N TYR A 167 2.62 -20.44 -8.54
CA TYR A 167 2.91 -21.86 -8.34
C TYR A 167 2.41 -22.37 -6.98
N ARG A 168 2.53 -21.56 -5.93
CA ARG A 168 2.14 -21.92 -4.57
C ARG A 168 0.62 -21.87 -4.34
N TYR A 169 -0.04 -20.85 -4.89
CA TYR A 169 -1.42 -20.52 -4.56
C TYR A 169 -2.43 -20.81 -5.69
N GLY A 170 -1.94 -21.08 -6.91
CA GLY A 170 -2.76 -21.33 -8.10
C GLY A 170 -3.06 -20.04 -8.87
N GLU A 171 -3.18 -20.14 -10.20
CA GLU A 171 -3.46 -18.97 -11.05
C GLU A 171 -4.87 -18.39 -10.83
N ASP A 172 -5.84 -19.23 -10.44
CA ASP A 172 -7.24 -18.81 -10.20
C ASP A 172 -7.39 -17.87 -8.98
N ARG A 173 -6.35 -17.80 -8.13
CA ARG A 173 -6.31 -16.89 -6.98
C ARG A 173 -5.79 -15.50 -7.33
N LEU A 174 -5.15 -15.34 -8.49
CA LEU A 174 -5.04 -14.02 -9.12
C LEU A 174 -6.42 -13.68 -9.67
#